data_AF-A0A662EP86-F1
#
_entry.id   AF-A0A662EP86-F1
#
_cell.length_a   1.000
_cell.length_b   1.000
_cell.length_c   1.000
_cell.angle_alpha   90.00
_cell.angle_beta   90.00
_cell.angle_gamma   90.00
#
_symmetry.space_group_name_H-M   'P 1'
#
loop_
_entity.id
_entity.type
_entity.pdbx_description
1 polymer ?
#
loop_
_entity_poly.entity_id
_entity_poly.type
_entity_poly.pdbx_seq_one_letter_code
_entity_poly.pdbx_strand_id
1 'polypeptide(L)'
;MCGIVGYVGHREAREVLLEGLRRLEYRGYDSAGIATCSQGKVHVLRQVGKLERLLAAASAAELPGDFGIGHTRWATHGPPTEDNAHPHLDCTGKIALVHNGIIENYRELKERLQRAGHAFSSQTDTEVLVHLIEEHYSGDLLRAVMGALG
;
A
#
# COMPACT_ATOMS: atom_id res chain seq x y z
N MET A 1 -6.58 11.14 -9.92
CA MET A 1 -6.63 9.67 -10.15
C MET A 1 -5.27 9.13 -9.82
N CYS A 2 -5.13 8.25 -8.82
CA CYS A 2 -3.88 7.81 -8.22
C CYS A 2 -2.82 7.23 -9.19
N GLY A 3 -1.58 7.11 -8.73
CA GLY A 3 -0.47 6.45 -9.44
C GLY A 3 0.05 5.23 -8.67
N ILE A 4 0.45 4.18 -9.39
CA ILE A 4 1.07 2.96 -8.84
C ILE A 4 2.39 2.71 -9.56
N VAL A 5 3.42 2.32 -8.80
CA VAL A 5 4.69 1.82 -9.32
C VAL A 5 5.02 0.50 -8.63
N GLY A 6 5.54 -0.46 -9.38
CA GLY A 6 6.14 -1.68 -8.83
C GLY A 6 7.52 -1.87 -9.45
N TYR A 7 8.41 -2.49 -8.69
CA TYR A 7 9.75 -2.82 -9.16
C TYR A 7 10.21 -4.15 -8.57
N VAL A 8 10.83 -4.98 -9.40
CA VAL A 8 11.55 -6.20 -9.04
C VAL A 8 12.82 -6.21 -9.90
N GLY A 9 14.00 -6.27 -9.29
CA GLY A 9 15.25 -6.28 -10.06
C GLY A 9 16.48 -6.31 -9.16
N HIS A 10 17.61 -5.81 -9.66
CA HIS A 10 18.91 -5.86 -8.97
C HIS A 10 19.31 -4.55 -8.26
N ARG A 11 18.70 -3.42 -8.66
CA ARG A 11 18.91 -2.11 -8.01
C ARG A 11 18.14 -2.02 -6.69
N GLU A 12 18.50 -1.06 -5.85
CA GLU A 12 17.70 -0.72 -4.67
C GLU A 12 16.30 -0.26 -5.08
N ALA A 13 15.27 -0.95 -4.57
CA ALA A 13 13.89 -0.67 -4.95
C ALA A 13 13.46 0.75 -4.58
N ARG A 14 13.93 1.26 -3.43
CA ARG A 14 13.57 2.61 -2.95
C ARG A 14 13.83 3.68 -4.00
N GLU A 15 14.98 3.65 -4.69
CA GLU A 15 15.36 4.69 -5.65
C GLU A 15 14.47 4.63 -6.89
N VAL A 16 14.24 3.42 -7.40
CA VAL A 16 13.40 3.19 -8.59
C VAL A 16 11.95 3.57 -8.32
N LEU A 17 11.43 3.23 -7.14
CA LEU A 17 10.07 3.55 -6.74
C LEU A 17 9.88 5.06 -6.59
N LEU A 18 10.79 5.76 -5.90
CA LEU A 18 10.70 7.21 -5.71
C LEU A 18 10.77 7.99 -7.03
N GLU A 19 11.66 7.59 -7.94
CA GLU A 19 11.75 8.20 -9.28
C GLU A 19 10.50 7.89 -10.11
N GLY A 20 9.98 6.66 -10.03
CA GLY A 20 8.71 6.29 -10.66
C GLY A 20 7.55 7.14 -10.14
N LEU A 21 7.46 7.33 -8.83
CA LEU A 21 6.42 8.16 -8.21
C LEU A 21 6.54 9.63 -8.61
N ARG A 22 7.75 10.16 -8.79
CA ARG A 22 7.96 11.54 -9.28
C ARG A 22 7.31 11.76 -10.65
N ARG A 23 7.38 10.76 -11.53
CA ARG A 23 6.72 10.80 -12.84
C ARG A 23 5.21 10.67 -12.75
N LEU A 24 4.68 10.16 -11.64
CA LEU A 24 3.25 9.96 -11.40
C LEU A 24 2.66 10.96 -10.38
N GLU A 25 3.39 11.99 -9.93
CA GLU A 25 2.86 12.93 -8.94
C GLU A 25 1.65 13.72 -9.48
N TYR A 26 1.61 13.98 -10.78
CA TYR A 26 0.48 14.66 -11.44
C TYR A 26 -0.86 13.90 -11.30
N ARG A 27 -0.82 12.62 -10.90
CA ARG A 27 -1.99 11.77 -10.69
C ARG A 27 -2.60 11.92 -9.29
N GLY A 28 -1.80 12.24 -8.28
CA GLY A 28 -2.25 12.41 -6.90
C GLY A 28 -1.18 13.03 -6.01
N TYR A 29 -1.58 13.96 -5.16
CA TYR A 29 -0.67 14.76 -4.33
C TYR A 29 -1.18 14.97 -2.90
N ASP A 30 -2.20 14.20 -2.49
CA ASP A 30 -2.75 14.27 -1.13
C ASP A 30 -1.95 13.43 -0.14
N SER A 31 -1.35 12.33 -0.60
CA SER A 31 -0.35 11.55 0.13
C SER A 31 0.44 10.65 -0.81
N ALA A 32 1.60 10.18 -0.38
CA ALA A 32 2.42 9.23 -1.11
C ALA A 32 3.10 8.24 -0.15
N GLY A 33 3.46 7.07 -0.65
CA GLY A 33 4.21 6.10 0.12
C GLY A 33 4.80 4.98 -0.71
N ILE A 34 5.75 4.26 -0.12
CA ILE A 34 6.41 3.10 -0.70
C ILE A 34 6.51 1.97 0.34
N ALA A 35 6.51 0.74 -0.15
CA ALA A 35 6.89 -0.44 0.59
C ALA A 35 8.02 -1.15 -0.14
N THR A 36 9.07 -1.51 0.60
CA THR A 36 10.18 -2.36 0.13
C THR A 36 10.21 -3.63 0.95
N CYS A 37 10.79 -4.70 0.42
CA CYS A 37 10.91 -5.95 1.15
C CYS A 37 12.35 -6.47 1.11
N SER A 38 12.86 -6.85 2.27
CA SER A 38 14.16 -7.47 2.42
C SER A 38 14.09 -8.54 3.50
N GLN A 39 14.71 -9.70 3.24
CA GLN A 39 14.75 -10.82 4.19
C GLN A 39 13.36 -11.24 4.73
N GLY A 40 12.32 -11.15 3.89
CA GLY A 40 10.95 -11.48 4.26
C GLY A 40 10.25 -10.46 5.16
N LYS A 41 10.85 -9.28 5.39
CA LYS A 41 10.27 -8.19 6.16
C LYS A 41 9.87 -7.05 5.22
N VAL A 42 8.64 -6.56 5.38
CA VAL A 42 8.13 -5.38 4.68
C VAL A 42 8.52 -4.12 5.46
N HIS A 43 9.07 -3.14 4.75
CA HIS A 43 9.42 -1.82 5.25
C HIS A 43 8.56 -0.78 4.54
N VAL A 44 7.76 -0.02 5.30
CA VAL A 44 6.81 0.96 4.77
C VAL A 44 7.21 2.37 5.18
N LEU A 45 7.10 3.30 4.23
CA LEU A 45 7.17 4.73 4.50
C LEU A 45 6.02 5.44 3.81
N ARG A 46 5.29 6.26 4.57
CA ARG A 46 4.13 7.02 4.10
C ARG A 46 4.29 8.48 4.51
N GLN A 47 3.76 9.39 3.69
CA GLN A 47 3.73 10.81 3.99
C GLN A 47 2.45 11.45 3.43
N VAL A 48 1.86 12.36 4.21
CA VAL A 48 0.75 13.21 3.76
C VAL A 48 1.29 14.38 2.95
N GLY A 49 0.57 14.75 1.89
CA GLY A 49 0.90 15.83 0.98
C GLY A 49 1.71 15.38 -0.23
N LYS A 50 2.38 16.37 -0.83
CA LYS A 50 3.18 16.20 -2.06
C LYS A 50 4.33 15.22 -1.87
N LEU A 51 4.79 14.64 -2.99
CA LEU A 51 5.84 13.63 -3.02
C LEU A 51 7.15 14.12 -2.39
N GLU A 52 7.44 15.41 -2.47
CA GLU A 52 8.61 16.03 -1.84
C GLU A 52 8.74 15.69 -0.34
N ARG A 53 7.63 15.57 0.38
CA ARG A 53 7.65 15.17 1.80
C ARG A 53 8.09 13.72 1.98
N LEU A 54 7.64 12.82 1.09
CA LEU A 54 8.10 11.43 1.08
C LEU A 54 9.59 11.34 0.75
N LEU A 55 10.06 12.12 -0.23
CA LEU A 55 11.48 12.17 -0.59
C LEU A 55 12.35 12.64 0.57
N ALA A 56 11.92 13.70 1.28
CA ALA A 56 12.60 14.19 2.46
C ALA A 56 12.66 13.12 3.57
N ALA A 57 11.52 12.47 3.88
CA ALA A 57 11.47 11.41 4.88
C ALA A 57 12.33 10.18 4.48
N ALA A 58 12.34 9.82 3.19
CA ALA A 58 13.11 8.68 2.68
C ALA A 58 14.63 8.88 2.78
N SER A 59 15.11 10.13 2.83
CA SER A 59 16.54 10.42 3.01
C SER A 59 17.10 9.92 4.34
N ALA A 60 16.24 9.77 5.36
CA ALA A 60 16.61 9.31 6.71
C ALA A 60 16.07 7.91 7.03
N ALA A 61 15.30 7.29 6.14
CA ALA A 61 14.63 6.02 6.40
C ALA A 61 15.39 4.84 5.77
N GLU A 62 15.51 3.74 6.53
CA GLU A 62 16.00 2.47 6.01
C GLU A 62 14.87 1.71 5.31
N LEU A 63 14.96 1.62 3.98
CA LEU A 63 14.01 0.93 3.11
C LEU A 63 14.77 -0.09 2.24
N PRO A 64 15.35 -1.14 2.86
CA PRO A 64 16.15 -2.12 2.14
C PRO A 64 15.27 -3.01 1.28
N GLY A 65 15.84 -3.51 0.18
CA GLY A 65 15.18 -4.44 -0.72
C GLY A 65 15.44 -4.13 -2.18
N ASP A 66 15.37 -5.17 -3.00
CA ASP A 66 15.54 -5.14 -4.44
C ASP A 66 14.19 -5.26 -5.19
N PHE A 67 13.09 -5.36 -4.43
CA PHE A 67 11.72 -5.20 -4.92
C PHE A 67 10.82 -4.40 -3.96
N GLY A 68 9.73 -3.89 -4.51
CA GLY A 68 8.73 -3.14 -3.75
C GLY A 68 7.65 -2.52 -4.63
N ILE A 69 6.78 -1.75 -3.97
CA ILE A 69 5.64 -1.05 -4.58
C ILE A 69 5.53 0.37 -4.03
N GLY A 70 4.92 1.25 -4.80
CA GLY A 70 4.73 2.66 -4.45
C GLY A 70 3.39 3.19 -4.94
N HIS A 71 2.91 4.22 -4.26
CA HIS A 71 1.64 4.86 -4.59
C HIS A 71 1.64 6.37 -4.37
N THR A 72 1.01 7.10 -5.29
CA THR A 72 0.58 8.50 -5.10
C THR A 72 -0.95 8.56 -5.02
N ARG A 73 -1.48 9.14 -3.95
CA ARG A 73 -2.90 9.13 -3.63
C ARG A 73 -3.56 10.46 -3.96
N TRP A 74 -4.73 10.35 -4.59
CA TRP A 74 -5.75 11.38 -4.64
C TRP A 74 -6.89 10.91 -3.74
N ALA A 75 -7.20 11.65 -2.67
CA ALA A 75 -8.15 11.21 -1.66
C ALA A 75 -9.60 11.22 -2.19
N THR A 76 -10.25 10.05 -2.16
CA THR A 76 -11.69 9.90 -2.43
C THR A 76 -12.40 9.40 -1.17
N HIS A 77 -11.92 8.30 -0.58
CA HIS A 77 -12.37 7.75 0.69
C HIS A 77 -11.39 8.05 1.83
N GLY A 78 -11.86 8.74 2.86
CA GLY A 78 -11.06 9.12 4.03
C GLY A 78 -10.19 10.36 3.76
N PRO A 79 -9.99 11.23 4.77
CA PRO A 79 -9.15 12.41 4.65
C PRO A 79 -7.69 12.05 4.35
N PRO A 80 -6.88 13.00 3.84
CA PRO A 80 -5.43 12.83 3.72
C PRO A 80 -4.77 12.71 5.09
N THR A 81 -4.62 11.48 5.59
CA THR A 81 -3.87 11.13 6.80
C THR A 81 -2.82 10.10 6.46
N GLU A 82 -1.85 9.91 7.34
CA GLU A 82 -0.80 8.91 7.15
C GLU A 82 -1.38 7.49 7.15
N ASP A 83 -2.37 7.21 8.00
CA ASP A 83 -3.06 5.91 8.03
C ASP A 83 -3.82 5.61 6.74
N ASN A 84 -4.38 6.64 6.10
CA ASN A 84 -5.07 6.52 4.82
C ASN A 84 -4.12 6.58 3.62
N ALA A 85 -2.84 6.83 3.83
CA ALA A 85 -1.85 6.74 2.78
C ALA A 85 -1.51 5.27 2.49
N HIS A 86 -1.30 4.98 1.22
CA HIS A 86 -0.84 3.68 0.77
C HIS A 86 0.70 3.59 0.88
N PRO A 87 1.28 2.39 0.95
CA PRO A 87 0.63 1.06 0.95
C PRO A 87 -0.09 0.70 2.25
N HIS A 88 -1.15 -0.12 2.15
CA HIS A 88 -1.84 -0.74 3.29
C HIS A 88 -1.25 -2.11 3.61
N LEU A 89 -1.26 -2.49 4.89
CA LEU A 89 -0.73 -3.75 5.39
C LEU A 89 -1.84 -4.67 5.91
N ASP A 90 -1.61 -5.99 5.88
CA ASP A 90 -2.41 -6.96 6.62
C ASP A 90 -2.17 -6.86 8.14
N CYS A 91 -2.94 -7.59 8.96
CA CYS A 91 -2.76 -7.52 10.41
C CYS A 91 -1.39 -8.03 10.88
N THR A 92 -0.67 -8.83 10.07
CA THR A 92 0.66 -9.35 10.41
C THR A 92 1.82 -8.51 9.86
N GLY A 93 1.55 -7.55 8.98
CA GLY A 93 2.58 -6.75 8.31
C GLY A 93 3.39 -7.50 7.25
N LYS A 94 2.94 -8.67 6.80
CA LYS A 94 3.59 -9.50 5.77
C LYS A 94 3.17 -9.15 4.36
N ILE A 95 1.95 -8.65 4.18
CA ILE A 95 1.36 -8.34 2.88
C ILE A 95 1.18 -6.84 2.79
N ALA A 96 1.76 -6.23 1.75
CA ALA A 96 1.56 -4.82 1.41
C ALA A 96 0.76 -4.70 0.12
N LEU A 97 -0.19 -3.77 0.10
CA LEU A 97 -1.08 -3.57 -1.03
C LEU A 97 -1.21 -2.09 -1.39
N VAL A 98 -1.18 -1.82 -2.70
CA VAL A 98 -1.57 -0.55 -3.32
C VAL A 98 -2.70 -0.81 -4.31
N HIS A 99 -3.57 0.16 -4.51
CA HIS A 99 -4.76 0.01 -5.33
C HIS A 99 -5.15 1.37 -5.91
N ASN A 100 -5.65 1.36 -7.14
CA ASN A 100 -6.19 2.52 -7.81
C ASN A 100 -7.53 2.12 -8.43
N GLY A 101 -8.59 2.63 -7.84
CA GLY A 101 -9.96 2.22 -8.14
C GLY A 101 -10.86 2.50 -6.95
N ILE A 102 -12.09 1.98 -7.01
CA ILE A 102 -13.06 2.03 -5.92
C ILE A 102 -13.53 0.61 -5.66
N ILE A 103 -13.56 0.19 -4.39
CA ILE A 103 -14.18 -1.09 -3.99
C ILE A 103 -15.59 -0.76 -3.50
N GLU A 104 -16.60 -0.94 -4.35
CA GLU A 104 -17.96 -0.43 -4.09
C GLU A 104 -18.63 -1.06 -2.85
N ASN A 105 -18.36 -2.34 -2.59
CA ASN A 105 -18.90 -3.10 -1.47
C ASN A 105 -18.00 -3.10 -0.22
N TYR A 106 -17.03 -2.17 -0.11
CA TYR A 106 -16.04 -2.17 0.98
C TYR A 106 -16.66 -2.14 2.39
N ARG A 107 -17.83 -1.49 2.56
CA ARG A 107 -18.48 -1.39 3.88
C ARG A 107 -18.92 -2.74 4.41
N GLU A 108 -19.59 -3.53 3.56
CA GLU A 108 -20.03 -4.87 3.91
C GLU A 108 -18.83 -5.79 4.18
N LEU A 109 -17.80 -5.71 3.34
CA LEU A 109 -16.56 -6.46 3.51
C LEU A 109 -15.85 -6.10 4.82
N LYS A 110 -15.74 -4.81 5.13
CA LYS A 110 -15.11 -4.30 6.36
C LYS A 110 -15.85 -4.81 7.59
N GLU A 111 -17.17 -4.71 7.63
CA GLU A 111 -17.97 -5.22 8.75
C GLU A 111 -17.85 -6.73 8.93
N ARG A 112 -17.76 -7.50 7.83
CA ARG A 112 -17.53 -8.95 7.88
C ARG A 112 -16.15 -9.28 8.44
N LEU A 113 -15.10 -8.63 7.94
CA LEU A 113 -13.71 -8.86 8.35
C LEU A 113 -13.47 -8.41 9.80
N GLN A 114 -14.06 -7.31 10.24
CA GLN A 114 -14.01 -6.88 11.64
C GLN A 114 -14.65 -7.92 12.58
N ARG A 115 -15.80 -8.50 12.18
CA ARG A 115 -16.42 -9.61 12.93
C ARG A 115 -15.57 -10.88 12.94
N ALA A 116 -14.77 -11.11 11.91
CA ALA A 116 -13.80 -12.20 11.85
C ALA A 116 -12.50 -11.91 12.64
N GLY A 117 -12.33 -10.69 13.19
CA GLY A 117 -11.22 -10.33 14.06
C GLY A 117 -10.10 -9.52 13.39
N HIS A 118 -10.26 -9.10 12.12
CA HIS A 118 -9.27 -8.26 11.45
C HIS A 118 -9.27 -6.83 12.04
N ALA A 119 -8.08 -6.33 12.36
CA ALA A 119 -7.87 -4.99 12.88
C ALA A 119 -7.58 -4.02 11.73
N PHE A 120 -8.49 -3.06 11.52
CA PHE A 120 -8.35 -1.99 10.53
C PHE A 120 -7.71 -0.75 11.15
N SER A 121 -6.79 -0.14 10.42
CA SER A 121 -6.05 1.06 10.80
C SER A 121 -6.47 2.31 10.01
N SER A 122 -7.20 2.13 8.90
CA SER A 122 -7.55 3.21 7.98
C SER A 122 -9.06 3.31 7.73
N GLN A 123 -9.43 4.36 7.01
CA GLN A 123 -10.78 4.64 6.53
C GLN A 123 -10.90 4.42 5.02
N THR A 124 -9.86 3.92 4.36
CA THR A 124 -9.88 3.69 2.92
C THR A 124 -10.66 2.42 2.60
N ASP A 125 -11.24 2.39 1.41
CA ASP A 125 -11.80 1.18 0.84
C ASP A 125 -10.72 0.12 0.60
N THR A 126 -9.53 0.55 0.21
CA THR A 126 -8.42 -0.34 -0.18
C THR A 126 -7.97 -1.29 0.93
N GLU A 127 -7.99 -0.87 2.20
CA GLU A 127 -7.56 -1.72 3.31
C GLU A 127 -8.40 -3.01 3.43
N VAL A 128 -9.66 -3.01 2.97
CA VAL A 128 -10.46 -4.25 2.98
C VAL A 128 -9.82 -5.33 2.11
N LEU A 129 -9.18 -4.96 1.00
CA LEU A 129 -8.63 -5.92 0.06
C LEU A 129 -7.39 -6.62 0.62
N VAL A 130 -6.53 -5.91 1.35
CA VAL A 130 -5.36 -6.55 1.97
C VAL A 130 -5.78 -7.55 3.05
N HIS A 131 -6.85 -7.25 3.80
CA HIS A 131 -7.41 -8.18 4.78
C HIS A 131 -8.19 -9.35 4.16
N LEU A 132 -8.85 -9.16 3.00
CA LEU A 132 -9.41 -10.28 2.24
C LEU A 132 -8.31 -11.24 1.79
N ILE A 133 -7.22 -10.70 1.23
CA ILE A 133 -6.08 -11.53 0.83
C ILE A 133 -5.46 -12.23 2.04
N GLU A 134 -5.34 -11.54 3.17
CA GLU A 134 -4.90 -12.11 4.45
C GLU A 134 -5.76 -13.31 4.88
N GLU A 135 -7.09 -13.21 4.82
CA GLU A 135 -8.03 -14.28 5.20
C GLU A 135 -7.80 -15.57 4.37
N HIS A 136 -7.42 -15.42 3.11
CA HIS A 136 -7.10 -16.55 2.22
C HIS A 136 -5.63 -16.99 2.26
N TYR A 137 -4.75 -16.28 2.98
CA TYR A 137 -3.33 -16.54 2.94
C TYR A 137 -2.93 -17.77 3.77
N SER A 138 -2.45 -18.80 3.05
CA SER A 138 -1.96 -20.07 3.62
C SER A 138 -0.53 -20.40 3.17
N GLY A 139 0.26 -19.37 2.85
CA GLY A 139 1.64 -19.49 2.35
C GLY A 139 1.78 -19.33 0.82
N ASP A 140 0.66 -19.25 0.09
CA ASP A 140 0.63 -18.98 -1.35
C ASP A 140 -0.12 -17.67 -1.62
N LEU A 141 0.63 -16.61 -1.93
CA LEU A 141 0.07 -15.28 -2.15
C LEU A 141 -0.79 -15.22 -3.42
N LEU A 142 -0.42 -15.96 -4.47
CA LEU A 142 -1.19 -15.98 -5.72
C LEU A 142 -2.57 -16.60 -5.48
N ARG A 143 -2.62 -17.75 -4.80
CA ARG A 143 -3.89 -18.37 -4.42
C ARG A 143 -4.73 -17.48 -3.51
N ALA A 144 -4.09 -16.80 -2.56
CA ALA A 144 -4.79 -15.88 -1.66
C ALA A 144 -5.44 -14.72 -2.43
N VAL A 145 -4.73 -14.12 -3.39
CA VAL A 145 -5.25 -13.07 -4.26
C VAL A 145 -6.39 -13.57 -5.14
N MET A 146 -6.25 -14.76 -5.73
CA MET A 146 -7.32 -15.36 -6.53
C MET A 146 -8.57 -15.66 -5.70
N GLY A 147 -8.41 -16.13 -4.46
CA GLY A 147 -9.52 -16.38 -3.53
C GLY A 147 -10.23 -15.11 -3.08
N ALA A 148 -9.49 -14.02 -2.88
CA ALA A 148 -10.05 -12.72 -2.50
C ALA A 148 -10.81 -12.01 -3.62
N LEU A 149 -10.54 -12.34 -4.89
CA LEU A 149 -11.11 -11.68 -6.08
C LEU A 149 -12.13 -12.52 -6.86
N GLY A 150 -12.25 -13.82 -6.56
CA GLY A 150 -13.14 -14.77 -7.23
C GLY A 150 -14.44 -15.02 -6.46
#